data_AF-A0A7V8XCN6-F1
#
_entry.id   AF-A0A7V8XCN6-F1
#
_cell.length_a   1.000
_cell.length_b   1.000
_cell.length_c   1.000
_cell.angle_alpha   90.00
_cell.angle_beta   90.00
_cell.angle_gamma   90.00
#
_symmetry.space_group_name_H-M   'P 1'
#
loop_
_entity.id
_entity.type
_entity.pdbx_description
1 polymer ?
#
loop_
_entity_poly.entity_id
_entity_poly.type
_entity_poly.pdbx_seq_one_letter_code
_entity_poly.pdbx_strand_id
1 'polypeptide(L)'
;MTPFETRRRGARRPSLVGLRYGRRPSVAPWGGGVAIGAGIDGYTIERFALSGTVEARLVVDKPRRAVTEAMRQAMIAQELEGIQGSRSERMVDPEESRRIARETPFADSLPPYQHVLAADDGLLWVIDAQALGDTTWSATAFAADGAIVARVVSRRFGMPVSFGKGTVMVRELDDDEVVRFAVYRLLPAIGPAH
;
A
#
# COMPACT_ATOMS: atom_id res chain seq x y z
N MET A 1 -9.42 51.99 -7.81
CA MET A 1 -9.09 50.56 -7.60
C MET A 1 -7.66 50.37 -8.07
N THR A 2 -6.71 50.29 -7.15
CA THR A 2 -5.27 50.28 -7.47
C THR A 2 -4.85 48.86 -7.86
N PRO A 3 -4.26 48.62 -9.04
CA PRO A 3 -3.75 47.31 -9.39
C PRO A 3 -2.48 47.03 -8.56
N PHE A 4 -2.45 45.92 -7.85
CA PHE A 4 -1.21 45.42 -7.25
C PHE A 4 -0.49 44.53 -8.27
N GLU A 5 0.66 44.99 -8.73
CA GLU A 5 1.54 44.25 -9.64
C GLU A 5 2.38 43.27 -8.79
N THR A 6 2.09 41.97 -8.84
CA THR A 6 2.94 40.97 -8.18
C THR A 6 4.07 40.54 -9.11
N ARG A 7 5.17 41.30 -9.08
CA ARG A 7 6.45 40.84 -9.67
C ARG A 7 7.04 39.73 -8.80
N ARG A 8 6.67 38.47 -9.06
CA ARG A 8 7.36 37.30 -8.48
C ARG A 8 8.28 36.66 -9.51
N ARG A 9 9.41 37.32 -9.82
CA ARG A 9 10.55 36.69 -10.52
C ARG A 9 11.30 35.81 -9.51
N GLY A 10 11.53 34.53 -9.83
CA GLY A 10 12.51 33.68 -9.16
C GLY A 10 12.00 32.68 -8.12
N ALA A 11 10.69 32.45 -7.96
CA ALA A 11 10.22 31.39 -7.08
C ALA A 11 10.46 30.01 -7.75
N ARG A 12 11.47 29.25 -7.27
CA ARG A 12 11.49 27.79 -7.42
C ARG A 12 10.10 27.32 -7.00
N ARG A 13 9.29 26.83 -7.95
CA ARG A 13 8.01 26.21 -7.60
C ARG A 13 8.33 25.13 -6.56
N PRO A 14 7.64 25.08 -5.42
CA PRO A 14 7.76 23.92 -4.55
C PRO A 14 7.40 22.69 -5.40
N SER A 15 8.40 21.88 -5.72
CA SER A 15 8.19 20.62 -6.41
C SER A 15 7.76 19.62 -5.35
N LEU A 16 6.55 19.11 -5.48
CA LEU A 16 6.11 17.96 -4.69
C LEU A 16 6.87 16.74 -5.20
N VAL A 17 7.95 16.38 -4.52
CA VAL A 17 8.67 15.13 -4.81
C VAL A 17 7.99 14.03 -4.02
N GLY A 18 7.41 13.05 -4.72
CA GLY A 18 6.85 11.87 -4.10
C GLY A 18 7.93 11.05 -3.41
N LEU A 19 7.64 10.55 -2.21
CA LEU A 19 8.54 9.62 -1.52
C LEU A 19 8.24 8.19 -1.98
N ARG A 20 9.29 7.43 -2.30
CA ARG A 20 9.18 5.97 -2.41
C ARG A 20 8.86 5.36 -1.06
N TYR A 21 8.04 4.31 -1.08
CA TYR A 21 7.38 3.77 0.10
C TYR A 21 6.63 4.84 0.92
N GLY A 22 6.23 5.94 0.27
CA GLY A 22 5.38 6.95 0.86
C GLY A 22 3.99 6.39 1.16
N ARG A 23 3.30 7.09 2.06
CA ARG A 23 1.92 6.77 2.42
C ARG A 23 1.00 7.02 1.22
N ARG A 24 -0.01 6.17 1.06
CA ARG A 24 -1.07 6.36 0.06
C ARG A 24 -2.41 6.21 0.77
N PRO A 25 -3.37 7.12 0.53
CA PRO A 25 -4.72 6.94 1.03
C PRO A 25 -5.31 5.66 0.41
N SER A 26 -5.91 4.85 1.26
CA SER A 26 -6.69 3.67 0.89
C SER A 26 -8.15 3.93 1.24
N VAL A 27 -9.05 3.48 0.37
CA VAL A 27 -10.48 3.67 0.53
C VAL A 27 -11.21 2.38 0.15
N ALA A 28 -12.20 1.99 0.94
CA ALA A 28 -13.07 0.85 0.64
C ALA A 28 -14.50 1.10 1.12
N PRO A 29 -15.54 0.75 0.34
CA PRO A 29 -16.92 0.76 0.83
C PRO A 29 -17.08 -0.34 1.87
N TRP A 30 -17.54 -0.01 3.08
CA TRP A 30 -17.61 -0.98 4.18
C TRP A 30 -18.63 -0.57 5.25
N GLY A 31 -19.39 -1.55 5.77
CA GLY A 31 -20.30 -1.35 6.90
C GLY A 31 -21.39 -0.30 6.65
N GLY A 32 -21.88 -0.18 5.41
CA GLY A 32 -22.86 0.85 5.02
C GLY A 32 -22.28 2.25 4.79
N GLY A 33 -20.96 2.40 4.89
CA GLY A 33 -20.25 3.66 4.67
C GLY A 33 -18.94 3.45 3.90
N VAL A 34 -17.93 4.25 4.24
CA VAL A 34 -16.61 4.22 3.59
C VAL A 34 -15.52 4.15 4.65
N ALA A 35 -14.64 3.16 4.56
CA ALA A 35 -13.41 3.10 5.33
C ALA A 35 -12.31 3.88 4.61
N ILE A 36 -11.65 4.81 5.31
CA ILE A 36 -10.55 5.62 4.78
C ILE A 36 -9.34 5.48 5.71
N GLY A 37 -8.19 5.16 5.11
CA GLY A 37 -6.93 5.04 5.82
C GLY A 37 -5.81 5.75 5.08
N ALA A 38 -5.22 6.79 5.69
CA ALA A 38 -4.09 7.54 5.12
C ALA A 38 -2.72 7.14 5.68
N GLY A 39 -2.69 6.26 6.69
CA GLY A 39 -1.46 5.83 7.37
C GLY A 39 -0.68 6.95 8.06
N ILE A 40 -1.28 8.14 8.27
CA ILE A 40 -0.62 9.32 8.86
C ILE A 40 -0.36 9.11 10.34
N ASP A 41 -1.36 8.59 11.05
CA ASP A 41 -1.35 8.35 12.50
C ASP A 41 -1.20 6.86 12.79
N GLY A 42 -0.16 6.25 12.21
CA GLY A 42 0.06 4.81 12.31
C GLY A 42 -1.09 4.01 11.68
N TYR A 43 -1.38 2.85 12.26
CA TYR A 43 -2.42 1.93 11.79
C TYR A 43 -3.81 2.43 12.22
N THR A 44 -4.20 3.60 11.70
CA THR A 44 -5.51 4.20 11.91
C THR A 44 -6.34 4.10 10.63
N ILE A 45 -7.59 3.64 10.74
CA ILE A 45 -8.59 3.66 9.68
C ILE A 45 -9.88 4.24 10.25
N GLU A 46 -10.48 5.19 9.57
CA GLU A 46 -11.74 5.82 9.97
C GLU A 46 -12.87 5.30 9.08
N ARG A 47 -14.01 4.95 9.68
CA ARG A 47 -15.24 4.66 8.94
C ARG A 47 -16.11 5.90 8.95
N PHE A 48 -16.48 6.33 7.77
CA PHE A 48 -17.39 7.44 7.55
C PHE A 48 -18.77 6.91 7.14
N ALA A 49 -19.82 7.49 7.70
CA ALA A 49 -21.16 7.41 7.13
C ALA A 49 -21.18 8.03 5.73
N LEU A 50 -22.20 7.71 4.92
CA LEU A 50 -22.41 8.35 3.63
C LEU A 50 -22.68 9.87 3.75
N SER A 51 -23.05 10.36 4.93
CA SER A 51 -23.15 11.79 5.24
C SER A 51 -21.80 12.50 5.41
N GLY A 52 -20.70 11.76 5.47
CA GLY A 52 -19.35 12.27 5.74
C GLY A 52 -19.00 12.39 7.23
N THR A 53 -19.86 11.90 8.13
CA THR A 53 -19.57 11.85 9.58
C THR A 53 -18.71 10.64 9.92
N VAL A 54 -17.69 10.80 10.77
CA VAL A 54 -16.92 9.66 11.30
C VAL A 54 -17.79 8.88 12.28
N GLU A 55 -18.04 7.60 12.00
CA GLU A 55 -18.80 6.69 12.87
C GLU A 55 -17.92 5.81 13.76
N ALA A 56 -16.75 5.43 13.24
CA ALA A 56 -15.83 4.54 13.94
C ALA A 56 -14.38 4.85 13.59
N ARG A 57 -13.47 4.56 14.52
CA ARG A 57 -12.03 4.67 14.33
C ARG A 57 -11.37 3.36 14.76
N LEU A 58 -10.75 2.70 13.80
CA LEU A 58 -9.97 1.47 14.00
C LEU A 58 -8.52 1.87 14.25
N VAL A 59 -7.95 1.41 15.36
CA VAL A 59 -6.55 1.68 15.73
C VAL A 59 -5.90 0.35 16.10
N VAL A 60 -4.76 0.06 15.47
CA VAL A 60 -3.90 -1.08 15.87
C VAL A 60 -2.57 -0.54 16.38
N ASP A 61 -2.20 -0.96 17.58
CA ASP A 61 -0.88 -0.68 18.13
C ASP A 61 0.17 -1.57 17.45
N LYS A 62 0.64 -1.12 16.28
CA LYS A 62 1.68 -1.79 15.51
C LYS A 62 2.75 -0.78 15.15
N PRO A 63 4.02 -1.00 15.55
CA PRO A 63 5.11 -0.12 15.17
C PRO A 63 5.33 -0.14 13.66
N ARG A 64 5.72 1.01 13.10
CA ARG A 64 6.09 1.09 11.69
C ARG A 64 7.40 0.36 11.44
N ARG A 65 7.49 -0.35 10.31
CA ARG A 65 8.73 -0.99 9.86
C ARG A 65 9.62 0.05 9.19
N ALA A 66 10.86 0.21 9.67
CA ALA A 66 11.84 1.11 9.05
C ALA A 66 12.20 0.64 7.63
N VAL A 67 12.40 1.58 6.71
CA VAL A 67 12.90 1.29 5.35
C VAL A 67 14.40 1.07 5.43
N THR A 68 14.83 -0.17 5.23
CA THR A 68 16.24 -0.55 5.27
C THR A 68 16.96 -0.20 3.96
N GLU A 69 18.28 -0.18 3.99
CA GLU A 69 19.08 0.03 2.78
C GLU A 69 18.84 -1.05 1.72
N ALA A 70 18.69 -2.31 2.14
CA ALA A 70 18.37 -3.41 1.22
C ALA A 70 17.05 -3.18 0.48
N MET A 71 16.01 -2.65 1.15
CA MET A 71 14.73 -2.32 0.52
C MET A 71 14.86 -1.16 -0.49
N ARG A 72 15.74 -0.20 -0.22
CA ARG A 72 16.02 0.94 -1.11
C ARG A 72 16.73 0.43 -2.37
N GLN A 73 17.80 -0.34 -2.19
CA GLN A 73 18.58 -0.89 -3.28
C GLN A 73 17.76 -1.85 -4.16
N ALA A 74 16.93 -2.70 -3.57
CA ALA A 74 16.02 -3.57 -4.34
C ALA A 74 15.10 -2.75 -5.25
N MET A 75 14.46 -1.69 -4.71
CA MET A 75 13.57 -0.82 -5.48
C MET A 75 14.31 -0.09 -6.60
N ILE A 76 15.50 0.45 -6.33
CA ILE A 76 16.35 1.10 -7.35
C ILE A 76 16.73 0.09 -8.44
N ALA A 77 17.14 -1.13 -8.07
CA ALA A 77 17.51 -2.17 -9.02
C ALA A 77 16.33 -2.52 -9.96
N GLN A 78 15.14 -2.74 -9.40
CA GLN A 78 13.92 -3.02 -10.19
C GLN A 78 13.58 -1.87 -11.16
N GLU A 79 13.68 -0.62 -10.72
CA GLU A 79 13.42 0.53 -11.59
C GLU A 79 14.46 0.64 -12.71
N LEU A 80 15.74 0.41 -12.42
CA LEU A 80 16.82 0.43 -13.41
C LEU A 80 16.68 -0.71 -14.43
N GLU A 81 16.27 -1.89 -13.99
CA GLU A 81 15.96 -3.02 -14.87
C GLU A 81 14.78 -2.68 -15.79
N GLY A 82 13.71 -2.11 -15.25
CA GLY A 82 12.57 -1.65 -16.06
C GLY A 82 12.92 -0.55 -17.07
N ILE A 83 13.97 0.24 -16.83
CA ILE A 83 14.53 1.22 -17.78
C ILE A 83 15.28 0.53 -18.93
N GLN A 84 15.92 -0.60 -18.67
CA GLN A 84 16.68 -1.36 -19.66
C GLN A 84 15.83 -2.34 -20.48
N GLY A 85 14.70 -2.80 -19.94
CA GLY A 85 13.81 -3.77 -20.57
C GLY A 85 13.21 -3.33 -21.91
N SER A 86 12.73 -4.30 -22.69
CA SER A 86 12.08 -4.09 -23.98
C SER A 86 10.82 -3.24 -23.82
N ARG A 87 10.84 -2.02 -24.38
CA ARG A 87 9.69 -1.10 -24.36
C ARG A 87 9.15 -0.91 -25.77
N SER A 88 7.82 -0.86 -25.90
CA SER A 88 7.13 -0.55 -27.16
C SER A 88 7.39 0.88 -27.64
N GLU A 89 7.70 1.79 -26.71
CA GLU A 89 7.99 3.20 -26.98
C GLU A 89 9.41 3.57 -26.54
N ARG A 90 10.06 4.40 -27.35
CA ARG A 90 11.39 4.92 -27.06
C ARG A 90 11.31 5.96 -25.93
N MET A 91 12.08 5.73 -24.87
CA MET A 91 12.24 6.69 -23.79
C MET A 91 12.98 7.94 -24.26
N VAL A 92 12.44 9.12 -23.92
CA VAL A 92 12.96 10.43 -24.35
C VAL A 92 14.35 10.69 -23.77
N ASP A 93 14.53 10.45 -22.47
CA ASP A 93 15.80 10.65 -21.77
C ASP A 93 16.08 9.51 -20.76
N PRO A 94 16.79 8.45 -21.19
CA PRO A 94 17.14 7.32 -20.33
C PRO A 94 18.09 7.70 -19.19
N GLU A 95 19.02 8.64 -19.39
CA GLU A 95 19.99 9.00 -18.34
C GLU A 95 19.32 9.78 -17.21
N GLU A 96 18.45 10.73 -17.57
CA GLU A 96 17.64 11.43 -16.58
C GLU A 96 16.72 10.47 -15.81
N SER A 97 16.14 9.48 -16.49
CA SER A 97 15.32 8.45 -15.84
C SER A 97 16.14 7.61 -14.84
N ARG A 98 17.39 7.25 -15.17
CA ARG A 98 18.29 6.54 -14.25
C ARG A 98 18.71 7.42 -13.07
N ARG A 99 18.95 8.71 -13.32
CA ARG A 99 19.23 9.68 -12.25
C ARG A 99 18.05 9.78 -11.28
N ILE A 100 16.84 9.96 -11.80
CA ILE A 100 15.60 10.00 -10.99
C ILE A 100 15.40 8.69 -10.22
N ALA A 101 15.67 7.54 -10.83
CA ALA A 101 15.60 6.23 -10.17
C ALA A 101 16.48 6.21 -8.90
N ARG A 102 17.73 6.66 -9.01
CA ARG A 102 18.70 6.66 -7.91
C ARG A 102 18.47 7.74 -6.85
N GLU A 103 18.06 8.94 -7.28
CA GLU A 103 18.05 10.13 -6.42
C GLU A 103 16.69 10.41 -5.76
N THR A 104 15.60 9.81 -6.24
CA THR A 104 14.29 10.05 -5.64
C THR A 104 14.27 9.55 -4.18
N PRO A 105 13.87 10.39 -3.22
CA PRO A 105 13.92 10.07 -1.81
C PRO A 105 12.95 8.95 -1.42
N PHE A 106 13.28 8.25 -0.33
CA PHE A 106 12.42 7.25 0.29
C PHE A 106 11.91 7.76 1.63
N ALA A 107 10.74 7.27 2.05
CA ALA A 107 10.28 7.42 3.41
C ALA A 107 11.22 6.70 4.40
N ASP A 108 11.30 7.18 5.63
CA ASP A 108 12.10 6.55 6.69
C ASP A 108 11.50 5.22 7.17
N SER A 109 10.19 5.07 6.98
CA SER A 109 9.43 3.88 7.36
C SER A 109 8.34 3.57 6.33
N LEU A 110 8.04 2.29 6.18
CA LEU A 110 6.92 1.83 5.37
C LEU A 110 5.60 2.37 5.97
N PRO A 111 4.57 2.55 5.14
CA PRO A 111 3.23 2.75 5.69
C PRO A 111 2.84 1.54 6.54
N PRO A 112 1.89 1.68 7.48
CA PRO A 112 1.46 0.58 8.33
C PRO A 112 0.69 -0.50 7.55
N TYR A 113 0.01 -0.09 6.48
CA TYR A 113 -0.76 -0.91 5.54
C TYR A 113 -0.67 -0.30 4.14
N GLN A 114 -0.95 -1.11 3.12
CA GLN A 114 -0.90 -0.70 1.70
C GLN A 114 -2.28 -0.69 1.03
N HIS A 115 -3.20 -1.53 1.49
CA HIS A 115 -4.53 -1.69 0.91
C HIS A 115 -5.56 -1.95 2.01
N VAL A 116 -6.77 -1.50 1.74
CA VAL A 116 -7.96 -1.78 2.53
C VAL A 116 -9.00 -2.36 1.55
N LEU A 117 -9.52 -3.54 1.87
CA LEU A 117 -10.45 -4.29 1.02
C LEU A 117 -11.66 -4.68 1.85
N ALA A 118 -12.87 -4.41 1.35
CA ALA A 118 -14.08 -4.97 1.94
C ALA A 118 -14.37 -6.34 1.31
N ALA A 119 -14.67 -7.32 2.16
CA ALA A 119 -15.10 -8.65 1.76
C ALA A 119 -16.63 -8.75 1.71
N ASP A 120 -17.12 -9.75 0.98
CA ASP A 120 -18.56 -10.03 0.81
C ASP A 120 -19.24 -10.52 2.10
N ASP A 121 -18.46 -11.05 3.05
CA ASP A 121 -18.88 -11.46 4.39
C ASP A 121 -19.00 -10.28 5.38
N GLY A 122 -18.80 -9.04 4.91
CA GLY A 122 -18.93 -7.83 5.69
C GLY A 122 -17.68 -7.45 6.50
N LEU A 123 -16.57 -8.19 6.35
CA LEU A 123 -15.31 -7.87 7.00
C LEU A 123 -14.51 -6.83 6.21
N LEU A 124 -13.75 -6.01 6.94
CA LEU A 124 -12.73 -5.15 6.37
C LEU A 124 -11.36 -5.82 6.52
N TRP A 125 -10.71 -6.12 5.40
CA TRP A 125 -9.36 -6.65 5.37
C TRP A 125 -8.37 -5.52 5.10
N VAL A 126 -7.37 -5.41 5.96
CA VAL A 126 -6.30 -4.42 5.86
C VAL A 126 -5.00 -5.15 5.64
N ILE A 127 -4.39 -4.94 4.48
CA ILE A 127 -3.16 -5.60 4.06
C ILE A 127 -1.98 -4.76 4.55
N ASP A 128 -1.13 -5.38 5.36
CA ASP A 128 0.08 -4.74 5.88
C ASP A 128 1.02 -4.35 4.72
N ALA A 129 1.77 -3.26 4.89
CA ALA A 129 2.62 -2.78 3.81
C ALA A 129 3.78 -3.72 3.52
N GLN A 130 3.99 -4.00 2.23
CA GLN A 130 5.08 -4.80 1.75
C GLN A 130 6.16 -3.92 1.11
N ALA A 131 7.41 -4.32 1.28
CA ALA A 131 8.55 -3.82 0.53
C ALA A 131 8.85 -4.76 -0.64
N LEU A 132 9.57 -4.26 -1.63
CA LEU A 132 10.08 -5.13 -2.68
C LEU A 132 11.02 -6.18 -2.09
N GLY A 133 10.86 -7.43 -2.51
CA GLY A 133 11.62 -8.59 -2.01
C GLY A 133 10.99 -9.27 -0.79
N ASP A 134 9.93 -8.71 -0.19
CA ASP A 134 9.17 -9.45 0.81
C ASP A 134 8.53 -10.69 0.14
N THR A 135 8.75 -11.87 0.72
CA THR A 135 8.20 -13.14 0.23
C THR A 135 6.88 -13.54 0.91
N THR A 136 6.45 -12.72 1.88
CA THR A 136 5.27 -12.95 2.70
C THR A 136 4.37 -11.74 2.70
N TRP A 137 3.08 -11.95 2.93
CA TRP A 137 2.13 -10.88 3.21
C TRP A 137 1.36 -11.18 4.49
N SER A 138 0.85 -10.14 5.13
CA SER A 138 -0.08 -10.28 6.25
C SER A 138 -1.25 -9.33 6.11
N ALA A 139 -2.40 -9.75 6.63
CA ALA A 139 -3.62 -8.95 6.64
C ALA A 139 -4.38 -9.12 7.95
N THR A 140 -5.07 -8.06 8.37
CA THR A 140 -5.93 -8.03 9.57
C THR A 140 -7.37 -7.83 9.14
N ALA A 141 -8.28 -8.64 9.65
CA ALA A 141 -9.71 -8.53 9.41
C ALA A 141 -10.41 -7.83 10.58
N PHE A 142 -11.29 -6.89 10.26
CA PHE A 142 -12.12 -6.17 11.22
C PHE A 142 -13.61 -6.45 10.96
N ALA A 143 -14.36 -6.71 12.02
CA ALA A 143 -15.82 -6.70 12.01
C ALA A 143 -16.37 -5.26 11.99
N ALA A 144 -17.65 -5.11 11.64
CA ALA A 144 -18.30 -3.80 11.50
C ALA A 144 -18.32 -2.97 12.79
N ASP A 145 -18.18 -3.59 13.96
CA ASP A 145 -18.02 -2.90 15.25
C ASP A 145 -16.58 -2.46 15.52
N GLY A 146 -15.65 -2.80 14.63
CA GLY A 146 -14.22 -2.52 14.72
C GLY A 146 -13.40 -3.57 15.45
N ALA A 147 -14.01 -4.68 15.91
CA ALA A 147 -13.26 -5.77 16.53
C ALA A 147 -12.35 -6.47 15.51
N ILE A 148 -11.13 -6.81 15.91
CA ILE A 148 -10.25 -7.67 15.11
C ILE A 148 -10.79 -9.10 15.19
N VAL A 149 -11.17 -9.68 14.05
CA VAL A 149 -11.72 -11.04 13.99
C VAL A 149 -10.70 -12.08 13.52
N ALA A 150 -9.72 -11.66 12.73
CA ALA A 150 -8.70 -12.55 12.20
C ALA A 150 -7.43 -11.80 11.84
N ARG A 151 -6.32 -12.54 11.85
CA ARG A 151 -5.05 -12.12 11.26
C ARG A 151 -4.51 -13.27 10.42
N VAL A 152 -4.13 -12.98 9.19
CA VAL A 152 -3.56 -13.95 8.25
C VAL A 152 -2.12 -13.56 7.97
N VAL A 153 -1.25 -14.57 7.90
CA VAL A 153 0.12 -14.46 7.40
C VAL A 153 0.32 -15.53 6.34
N SER A 154 0.68 -15.12 5.14
CA SER A 154 1.01 -16.03 4.05
C SER A 154 2.51 -16.20 3.95
N ARG A 155 2.94 -17.45 3.76
CA ARG A 155 4.34 -17.78 3.39
C ARG A 155 4.57 -17.77 1.88
N ARG A 156 3.54 -17.45 1.10
CA ARG A 156 3.59 -17.35 -0.36
C ARG A 156 3.68 -15.89 -0.77
N PHE A 157 4.50 -15.66 -1.79
CA PHE A 157 4.55 -14.40 -2.51
C PHE A 157 3.24 -14.15 -3.26
N GLY A 158 2.92 -12.88 -3.51
CA GLY A 158 1.72 -12.45 -4.19
C GLY A 158 0.99 -11.33 -3.46
N MET A 159 0.06 -10.70 -4.16
CA MET A 159 -0.75 -9.59 -3.64
C MET A 159 -2.20 -10.07 -3.45
N PRO A 160 -2.75 -10.07 -2.21
CA PRO A 160 -4.17 -10.29 -2.04
C PRO A 160 -4.97 -9.21 -2.76
N VAL A 161 -5.89 -9.62 -3.63
CA VAL A 161 -6.74 -8.72 -4.41
C VAL A 161 -8.20 -8.76 -3.98
N SER A 162 -8.61 -9.83 -3.30
CA SER A 162 -9.95 -9.98 -2.74
C SER A 162 -9.94 -10.99 -1.60
N PHE A 163 -10.82 -10.77 -0.62
CA PHE A 163 -11.09 -11.71 0.46
C PHE A 163 -12.57 -12.09 0.41
N GLY A 164 -12.86 -13.34 0.73
CA GLY A 164 -14.22 -13.85 0.91
C GLY A 164 -14.28 -14.78 2.12
N LYS A 165 -15.45 -15.40 2.34
CA LYS A 165 -15.70 -16.25 3.50
C LYS A 165 -14.73 -17.44 3.61
N GLY A 166 -13.64 -17.26 4.35
CA GLY A 166 -12.59 -18.26 4.54
C GLY A 166 -11.68 -18.49 3.33
N THR A 167 -11.67 -17.56 2.37
CA THR A 167 -10.81 -17.64 1.18
C THR A 167 -10.16 -16.29 0.86
N VAL A 168 -9.04 -16.34 0.16
CA VAL A 168 -8.35 -15.16 -0.37
C VAL A 168 -7.98 -15.40 -1.82
N MET A 169 -8.26 -14.43 -2.68
CA MET A 169 -7.74 -14.41 -4.05
C MET A 169 -6.44 -13.61 -4.06
N VAL A 170 -5.38 -14.20 -4.58
CA VAL A 170 -4.04 -13.64 -4.64
C VAL A 170 -3.63 -13.51 -6.10
N ARG A 171 -3.19 -12.31 -6.50
CA ARG A 171 -2.51 -12.06 -7.76
C ARG A 171 -1.05 -12.47 -7.60
N GLU A 172 -0.61 -13.39 -8.44
CA GLU A 172 0.75 -13.90 -8.49
C GLU A 172 1.33 -13.65 -9.89
N LEU A 173 2.65 -13.56 -9.96
CA LEU A 173 3.41 -13.63 -11.20
C LEU A 173 4.10 -15.00 -11.18
N ASP A 174 4.01 -15.75 -12.29
CA ASP A 174 4.83 -16.95 -12.45
C ASP A 174 6.22 -16.63 -13.01
N ASP A 175 7.01 -17.66 -13.26
CA ASP A 175 8.39 -17.54 -13.72
C ASP A 175 8.50 -16.93 -15.13
N ASP A 176 7.41 -16.94 -15.90
CA ASP A 176 7.29 -16.34 -17.24
C ASP A 176 6.67 -14.92 -17.18
N GLU A 177 6.58 -14.33 -15.98
CA GLU A 177 5.95 -13.05 -15.70
C GLU A 177 4.44 -12.99 -16.05
N VAL A 178 3.79 -14.14 -16.22
CA VAL A 178 2.37 -14.21 -16.51
C VAL A 178 1.60 -13.99 -15.21
N VAL A 179 0.63 -13.08 -15.27
CA VAL A 179 -0.26 -12.80 -14.14
C VAL A 179 -1.25 -13.95 -14.00
N ARG A 180 -1.23 -14.62 -12.84
CA ARG A 180 -2.25 -15.61 -12.45
C ARG A 180 -2.99 -15.17 -11.21
N PHE A 181 -4.25 -15.59 -11.10
CA PHE A 181 -5.07 -15.41 -9.90
C PHE A 181 -5.29 -16.76 -9.25
N ALA A 182 -4.74 -16.93 -8.05
CA ALA A 182 -4.91 -18.14 -7.26
C ALA A 182 -5.90 -17.89 -6.11
N VAL A 183 -6.79 -18.84 -5.87
CA VAL A 183 -7.70 -18.81 -4.72
C VAL A 183 -7.19 -19.77 -3.66
N TYR A 184 -6.95 -19.25 -2.46
CA TYR A 184 -6.48 -20.02 -1.32
C TYR A 184 -7.53 -20.07 -0.22
N ARG A 185 -7.57 -21.19 0.50
CA ARG A 185 -8.35 -21.32 1.72
C ARG A 185 -7.57 -20.74 2.89
N LEU A 186 -8.24 -19.93 3.70
CA LEU A 186 -7.73 -19.46 4.98
C LEU A 186 -7.90 -20.58 6.01
N LEU A 187 -6.79 -20.98 6.61
CA LEU A 187 -6.77 -22.02 7.64
C LEU A 187 -6.51 -21.38 9.00
N PRO A 188 -7.13 -21.87 10.09
CA PRO A 188 -6.74 -21.50 11.44
C PRO A 188 -5.25 -21.78 11.65
N ALA A 189 -4.60 -20.96 12.48
CA ALA A 189 -3.24 -21.26 12.92
C ALA A 189 -3.24 -22.62 13.64
N ILE A 190 -2.37 -23.55 13.22
CA ILE A 190 -2.21 -24.85 13.86
C ILE A 190 -1.20 -24.67 15.01
N GLY A 191 -1.69 -24.57 16.26
CA GLY A 191 -0.84 -24.63 17.46
C GLY A 191 -0.20 -23.31 17.92
N PRO A 192 0.31 -23.26 19.16
CA PRO A 192 0.35 -22.03 19.95
C PRO A 192 1.37 -21.02 19.43
N ALA A 193 0.91 -19.76 19.33
CA ALA A 193 1.81 -18.62 19.31
C ALA A 193 2.44 -18.53 20.72
N HIS A 194 3.68 -18.98 20.84
CA HIS A 194 4.53 -18.74 22.00
C HIS A 194 5.12 -17.33 21.94
#